data_AF-A0A3P8UY96-F1
#
_entry.id   AF-A0A3P8UY96-F1
#
_cell.length_a   1.000
_cell.length_b   1.000
_cell.length_c   1.000
_cell.angle_alpha   90.00
_cell.angle_beta   90.00
_cell.angle_gamma   90.00
#
_symmetry.space_group_name_H-M   'P 1'
#
loop_
_entity.id
_entity.type
_entity.pdbx_description
1 polymer ?
#
loop_
_entity_poly.entity_id
_entity_poly.type
_entity_poly.pdbx_seq_one_letter_code
_entity_poly.pdbx_strand_id
1 'polypeptide(L)'
;MTTEYHDNTEEDSFWRTESRNVTFSKVSRSRSWLFPALTATVILALVIALGAINTTTSNRLWSLETSVSNMTHTLNAAQQLSKDAGKDVHRLKFAVENNKDQLTSVAEALKQLASLDTVIRSVQSLKCSVERLINNSSDVDGCCPLEWDTFGGSCYFYSKMSLTWHRARDWCNSHDSHLLILSSDKEWDYVVQHAHGGFYWIGLTDEDGEWEWVNKTPYVIDRRRWKPGQPDSWTHHGLGPGDEDCAHLHHDGRLNDLHCNSRMNFICQRHTGIKI
;
A
#
# COMPACT_ATOMS: atom_id res chain seq x y z
N MET A 1 -16.81 -128.24 -37.02
CA MET A 1 -16.84 -128.30 -38.50
C MET A 1 -15.67 -127.44 -38.96
N THR A 2 -14.45 -127.99 -38.92
CA THR A 2 -13.69 -128.56 -40.07
C THR A 2 -13.45 -127.49 -41.13
N THR A 3 -12.25 -127.08 -41.53
CA THR A 3 -10.92 -127.72 -41.67
C THR A 3 -9.87 -126.58 -41.87
N GLU A 4 -8.66 -126.63 -41.30
CA GLU A 4 -7.39 -127.08 -41.95
C GLU A 4 -6.99 -126.21 -43.17
N TYR A 5 -5.81 -125.56 -43.26
CA TYR A 5 -4.51 -126.19 -43.51
C TYR A 5 -3.30 -125.20 -43.38
N HIS A 6 -2.14 -125.78 -43.04
CA HIS A 6 -0.75 -125.27 -42.94
C HIS A 6 -0.19 -124.67 -44.26
N ASP A 7 1.00 -124.03 -44.39
CA ASP A 7 2.32 -124.36 -43.84
C ASP A 7 3.39 -123.26 -44.11
N ASN A 8 4.49 -123.40 -43.37
CA ASN A 8 5.76 -122.70 -43.18
C ASN A 8 6.60 -122.39 -44.44
N THR A 9 7.65 -121.54 -44.40
CA THR A 9 9.06 -121.89 -44.02
C THR A 9 9.94 -120.62 -44.09
N GLU A 10 10.66 -120.24 -43.03
CA GLU A 10 12.05 -120.59 -42.60
C GLU A 10 13.15 -119.72 -43.26
N GLU A 11 13.86 -118.91 -42.46
CA GLU A 11 15.28 -119.09 -41.98
C GLU A 11 16.29 -118.42 -42.97
N ASP A 12 17.42 -117.81 -42.60
CA ASP A 12 18.22 -117.94 -41.39
C ASP A 12 19.22 -116.76 -41.21
N SER A 13 19.68 -116.64 -39.95
CA SER A 13 20.88 -116.06 -39.33
C SER A 13 22.00 -115.30 -40.10
N PHE A 14 22.73 -114.41 -39.38
CA PHE A 14 24.17 -114.60 -38.99
C PHE A 14 24.97 -113.27 -38.75
N TRP A 15 25.36 -113.04 -37.49
CA TRP A 15 26.41 -112.21 -36.82
C TRP A 15 26.95 -110.82 -37.27
N ARG A 16 26.84 -109.87 -36.32
CA ARG A 16 27.92 -109.15 -35.57
C ARG A 16 29.03 -108.36 -36.31
N THR A 17 29.17 -107.09 -35.87
CA THR A 17 30.40 -106.30 -35.56
C THR A 17 30.86 -105.12 -36.47
N GLU A 18 31.04 -103.97 -35.80
CA GLU A 18 32.00 -102.86 -36.00
C GLU A 18 31.80 -101.73 -37.05
N SER A 19 32.10 -100.53 -36.59
CA SER A 19 31.97 -99.16 -37.13
C SER A 19 33.01 -98.71 -38.17
N ARG A 20 32.68 -97.68 -38.98
CA ARG A 20 33.59 -96.59 -39.46
C ARG A 20 32.85 -95.43 -40.18
N ASN A 21 33.26 -94.19 -39.88
CA ASN A 21 32.79 -92.92 -40.49
C ASN A 21 33.68 -92.47 -41.67
N VAL A 22 33.13 -91.82 -42.71
CA VAL A 22 33.83 -90.92 -43.68
C VAL A 22 32.87 -89.85 -44.27
N THR A 23 33.35 -88.63 -44.55
CA THR A 23 32.64 -87.38 -44.94
C THR A 23 32.94 -86.84 -46.38
N PHE A 24 32.16 -85.81 -46.83
CA PHE A 24 32.29 -84.77 -47.93
C PHE A 24 31.74 -85.06 -49.37
N SER A 25 31.35 -84.12 -50.30
CA SER A 25 30.54 -82.84 -50.38
C SER A 25 30.47 -82.23 -51.85
N LYS A 26 29.43 -81.39 -52.19
CA LYS A 26 29.20 -80.27 -53.22
C LYS A 26 28.67 -80.51 -54.67
N VAL A 27 27.92 -79.65 -55.45
CA VAL A 27 27.14 -78.33 -55.40
C VAL A 27 26.39 -78.05 -56.77
N SER A 28 25.22 -77.32 -56.83
CA SER A 28 24.83 -76.20 -57.80
C SER A 28 23.30 -76.06 -58.16
N ARG A 29 22.59 -74.99 -57.72
CA ARG A 29 21.24 -74.53 -58.21
C ARG A 29 20.87 -73.14 -57.62
N SER A 30 21.01 -71.99 -58.31
CA SER A 30 20.74 -70.66 -57.66
C SER A 30 20.25 -69.45 -58.49
N ARG A 31 19.87 -69.54 -59.78
CA ARG A 31 19.66 -68.31 -60.62
C ARG A 31 18.25 -67.98 -61.16
N SER A 32 17.21 -68.79 -60.97
CA SER A 32 15.86 -68.53 -61.58
C SER A 32 14.83 -67.81 -60.69
N TRP A 33 15.11 -67.60 -59.40
CA TRP A 33 14.17 -66.99 -58.44
C TRP A 33 14.36 -65.48 -58.23
N LEU A 34 15.34 -64.85 -58.89
CA LEU A 34 15.82 -63.50 -58.53
C LEU A 34 14.85 -62.36 -58.92
N PHE A 35 14.16 -62.43 -60.06
CA PHE A 35 13.26 -61.36 -60.54
C PHE A 35 11.92 -61.25 -59.78
N PRO A 36 11.13 -62.34 -59.60
CA PRO A 36 9.91 -62.27 -58.79
C PRO A 36 10.20 -62.00 -57.31
N ALA A 37 11.36 -62.42 -56.80
CA ALA A 37 11.82 -62.03 -55.47
C ALA A 37 12.09 -60.52 -55.39
N LEU A 38 12.73 -59.92 -56.40
CA LEU A 38 12.96 -58.48 -56.48
C LEU A 38 11.64 -57.69 -56.55
N THR A 39 10.69 -58.07 -57.39
CA THR A 39 9.39 -57.36 -57.46
C THR A 39 8.58 -57.49 -56.17
N ALA A 40 8.59 -58.67 -55.53
CA ALA A 40 7.98 -58.86 -54.23
C ALA A 40 8.64 -58.01 -53.14
N THR A 41 9.97 -57.86 -53.15
CA THR A 41 10.68 -56.97 -52.22
C THR A 41 10.35 -55.49 -52.42
N VAL A 42 10.18 -55.04 -53.68
CA VAL A 42 9.78 -53.67 -53.98
C VAL A 42 8.34 -53.41 -53.54
N ILE A 43 7.40 -54.33 -53.81
CA ILE A 43 6.01 -54.20 -53.35
C ILE A 43 5.94 -54.19 -51.82
N LEU A 44 6.69 -55.08 -51.15
CA LEU A 44 6.78 -55.10 -49.69
C LEU A 44 7.35 -53.78 -49.15
N ALA A 45 8.40 -53.23 -49.77
CA ALA A 45 8.96 -51.95 -49.40
C ALA A 45 7.96 -50.79 -49.60
N LEU A 46 7.17 -50.80 -50.67
CA LEU A 46 6.11 -49.82 -50.91
C LEU A 46 4.98 -49.92 -49.89
N VAL A 47 4.55 -51.12 -49.52
CA VAL A 47 3.53 -51.33 -48.48
C VAL A 47 4.04 -50.84 -47.12
N ILE A 48 5.30 -51.13 -46.78
CA ILE A 48 5.94 -50.63 -45.55
C ILE A 48 6.04 -49.10 -45.61
N ALA A 49 6.46 -48.52 -46.73
CA ALA A 49 6.57 -47.07 -46.90
C ALA A 49 5.20 -46.37 -46.78
N LEU A 50 4.16 -46.89 -47.43
CA LEU A 50 2.79 -46.38 -47.31
C LEU A 50 2.25 -46.51 -45.87
N GLY A 51 2.55 -47.61 -45.18
CA GLY A 51 2.23 -47.80 -43.76
C GLY A 51 2.96 -46.83 -42.84
N ALA A 52 4.26 -46.60 -43.08
CA ALA A 52 5.06 -45.62 -42.34
C ALA A 52 4.58 -44.18 -42.58
N ILE A 53 4.22 -43.84 -43.81
CA ILE A 53 3.64 -42.53 -44.16
C ILE A 53 2.27 -42.38 -43.47
N ASN A 54 1.40 -43.39 -43.53
CA ASN A 54 0.07 -43.35 -42.92
C ASN A 54 0.11 -43.24 -41.39
N THR A 55 1.03 -43.96 -40.73
CA THR A 55 1.25 -43.84 -39.27
C THR A 55 1.81 -42.48 -38.91
N THR A 56 2.76 -41.95 -39.70
CA THR A 56 3.30 -40.60 -39.50
C THR A 56 2.24 -39.51 -39.70
N THR A 57 1.40 -39.62 -40.73
CA THR A 57 0.31 -38.66 -40.97
C THR A 57 -0.78 -38.75 -39.90
N SER A 58 -1.16 -39.95 -39.46
CA SER A 58 -2.11 -40.15 -38.36
C SER A 58 -1.60 -39.55 -37.05
N ASN A 59 -0.33 -39.77 -36.70
CA ASN A 59 0.29 -39.18 -35.50
C ASN A 59 0.32 -37.64 -35.58
N ARG A 60 0.64 -37.08 -36.75
CA ARG A 60 0.59 -35.62 -36.96
C ARG A 60 -0.82 -35.05 -36.86
N LEU A 61 -1.82 -35.76 -37.40
CA LEU A 61 -3.22 -35.35 -37.33
C LEU A 61 -3.73 -35.37 -35.89
N TRP A 62 -3.42 -36.42 -35.12
CA TRP A 62 -3.76 -36.51 -33.70
C TRP A 62 -3.07 -35.41 -32.88
N SER A 63 -1.81 -35.10 -33.18
CA SER A 63 -1.08 -33.99 -32.55
C SER A 63 -1.72 -32.63 -32.87
N LEU A 64 -2.17 -32.42 -34.11
CA LEU A 64 -2.87 -31.20 -34.52
C LEU A 64 -4.24 -31.11 -33.83
N GLU A 65 -5.02 -32.19 -33.78
CA GLU A 65 -6.31 -32.24 -33.09
C GLU A 65 -6.17 -31.94 -31.59
N THR A 66 -5.14 -32.50 -30.96
CA THR A 66 -4.82 -32.23 -29.55
C THR A 66 -4.44 -30.75 -29.35
N SER A 67 -3.63 -30.19 -30.24
CA SER A 67 -3.25 -28.78 -30.19
C SER A 67 -4.44 -27.85 -30.42
N VAL A 68 -5.33 -28.19 -31.36
CA VAL A 68 -6.56 -27.42 -31.66
C VAL A 68 -7.54 -27.52 -30.49
N SER A 69 -7.70 -28.69 -29.88
CA SER A 69 -8.52 -28.88 -28.68
C SER A 69 -7.99 -28.03 -27.52
N ASN A 70 -6.68 -28.12 -27.23
CA ASN A 70 -6.05 -27.30 -26.20
C ASN A 70 -6.23 -25.79 -26.48
N MET A 71 -6.03 -25.36 -27.72
CA MET A 71 -6.23 -23.97 -28.12
C MET A 71 -7.68 -23.52 -27.98
N THR A 72 -8.65 -24.38 -28.32
CA THR A 72 -10.08 -24.12 -28.12
C THR A 72 -10.43 -23.95 -26.65
N HIS A 73 -9.87 -24.79 -25.77
CA HIS A 73 -10.02 -24.65 -24.33
C HIS A 73 -9.42 -23.33 -23.82
N THR A 74 -8.22 -22.96 -24.28
CA THR A 74 -7.60 -21.68 -23.90
C THR A 74 -8.42 -20.48 -24.38
N LEU A 75 -8.99 -20.54 -25.58
CA LEU A 75 -9.82 -19.47 -26.13
C LEU A 75 -11.13 -19.32 -25.33
N ASN A 76 -11.77 -20.43 -24.99
CA ASN A 76 -12.98 -20.41 -24.16
C ASN A 76 -12.71 -19.85 -22.76
N ALA A 77 -11.60 -20.21 -22.13
CA ALA A 77 -11.19 -19.65 -20.85
C ALA A 77 -10.92 -18.13 -20.95
N ALA A 78 -10.19 -17.70 -21.97
CA ALA A 78 -9.94 -16.27 -22.23
C ALA A 78 -11.24 -15.49 -22.50
N GLN A 79 -12.20 -16.07 -23.21
CA GLN A 79 -13.49 -15.45 -23.48
C GLN A 79 -14.34 -15.31 -22.21
N GLN A 80 -14.30 -16.29 -21.30
CA GLN A 80 -14.99 -16.17 -20.01
C GLN A 80 -14.36 -15.09 -19.13
N LEU A 81 -13.02 -15.03 -19.07
CA LEU A 81 -12.32 -13.96 -18.36
C LEU A 81 -12.70 -12.57 -18.91
N SER A 82 -12.81 -12.42 -20.23
CA SER A 82 -13.27 -11.17 -20.87
C SER A 82 -14.71 -10.81 -20.48
N LYS A 83 -15.62 -11.80 -20.41
CA LYS A 83 -17.01 -11.59 -19.95
C LYS A 83 -17.07 -11.18 -18.49
N ASP A 84 -16.29 -11.82 -17.62
CA ASP A 84 -16.28 -11.52 -16.19
C ASP A 84 -15.66 -10.14 -15.93
N ALA A 85 -14.57 -9.80 -16.62
CA ALA A 85 -14.02 -8.44 -16.61
C ALA A 85 -15.07 -7.40 -17.05
N GLY A 86 -15.89 -7.70 -18.06
CA GLY A 86 -16.99 -6.83 -18.48
C GLY A 86 -18.04 -6.61 -17.38
N LYS A 87 -18.38 -7.64 -16.60
CA LYS A 87 -19.31 -7.52 -15.47
C LYS A 87 -18.71 -6.68 -14.35
N ASP A 88 -17.43 -6.87 -14.05
CA ASP A 88 -16.73 -6.12 -13.01
C ASP A 88 -16.60 -4.65 -13.37
N VAL A 89 -16.29 -4.33 -14.64
CA VAL A 89 -16.32 -2.95 -15.16
C VAL A 89 -17.70 -2.33 -14.99
N HIS A 90 -18.78 -3.08 -15.23
CA HIS A 90 -20.13 -2.58 -15.06
C HIS A 90 -20.47 -2.31 -13.58
N ARG A 91 -20.09 -3.21 -12.67
CA ARG A 91 -20.22 -3.01 -11.21
C ARG A 91 -19.44 -1.79 -10.74
N LEU A 92 -18.19 -1.67 -11.17
CA LEU A 92 -17.33 -0.52 -10.87
C LEU A 92 -17.97 0.78 -11.36
N LYS A 93 -18.56 0.78 -12.57
CA LYS A 93 -19.28 1.94 -13.10
C LYS A 93 -20.43 2.37 -12.19
N PHE A 94 -21.24 1.43 -11.71
CA PHE A 94 -22.32 1.75 -10.76
C PHE A 94 -21.79 2.28 -9.43
N ALA A 95 -20.73 1.68 -8.88
CA ALA A 95 -20.10 2.16 -7.66
C ALA A 95 -19.54 3.58 -7.82
N VAL A 96 -18.93 3.88 -8.97
CA VAL A 96 -18.43 5.22 -9.30
C VAL A 96 -19.56 6.23 -9.42
N GLU A 97 -20.66 5.91 -10.09
CA GLU A 97 -21.80 6.83 -10.21
C GLU A 97 -22.45 7.08 -8.84
N ASN A 98 -22.63 6.04 -8.03
CA ASN A 98 -23.12 6.19 -6.66
C ASN A 98 -22.20 7.08 -5.81
N ASN A 99 -20.88 6.88 -5.89
CA ASN A 99 -19.93 7.71 -5.15
C ASN A 99 -19.94 9.16 -5.63
N LYS A 100 -20.14 9.40 -6.93
CA LYS A 100 -20.31 10.74 -7.49
C LYS A 100 -21.57 11.41 -6.93
N ASP A 101 -22.69 10.70 -6.85
CA ASP A 101 -23.94 11.22 -6.27
C ASP A 101 -23.79 11.52 -4.77
N GLN A 102 -23.03 10.71 -4.04
CA GLN A 102 -22.68 11.00 -2.65
C GLN A 102 -21.82 12.27 -2.54
N LEU A 103 -20.82 12.43 -3.42
CA LEU A 103 -19.96 13.63 -3.44
C LEU A 103 -20.73 14.90 -3.79
N THR A 104 -21.68 14.85 -4.73
CA THR A 104 -22.52 16.01 -5.04
C THR A 104 -23.41 16.38 -3.87
N SER A 105 -23.99 15.39 -3.17
CA SER A 105 -24.76 15.63 -1.95
C SER A 105 -23.91 16.26 -0.83
N VAL A 106 -22.69 15.76 -0.62
CA VAL A 106 -21.74 16.36 0.34
C VAL A 106 -21.37 17.79 -0.06
N ALA A 107 -21.12 18.06 -1.35
CA ALA A 107 -20.84 19.40 -1.83
C ALA A 107 -22.01 20.37 -1.61
N GLU A 108 -23.26 19.92 -1.75
CA GLU A 108 -24.44 20.72 -1.43
C GLU A 108 -24.57 20.99 0.07
N ALA A 109 -24.30 20.00 0.93
CA ALA A 109 -24.24 20.19 2.37
C ALA A 109 -23.15 21.20 2.78
N LEU A 110 -21.98 21.18 2.13
CA LEU A 110 -20.93 22.17 2.35
C LEU A 110 -21.37 23.60 1.98
N LYS A 111 -22.21 23.78 0.95
CA LYS A 111 -22.79 25.10 0.62
C LYS A 111 -23.68 25.62 1.74
N GLN A 112 -24.40 24.75 2.45
CA GLN A 112 -25.18 25.17 3.63
C GLN A 112 -24.27 25.66 4.75
N LEU A 113 -23.12 25.01 4.98
CA LEU A 113 -22.12 25.47 5.96
C LEU A 113 -21.50 26.83 5.61
N ALA A 114 -21.42 27.20 4.33
CA ALA A 114 -20.95 28.53 3.92
C ALA A 114 -21.85 29.67 4.42
N SER A 115 -23.15 29.42 4.63
CA SER A 115 -24.06 30.41 5.24
C SER A 115 -23.71 30.66 6.71
N LEU A 116 -23.27 29.63 7.44
CA LEU A 116 -22.81 29.74 8.82
C LEU A 116 -21.52 30.56 8.92
N ASP A 117 -20.58 30.40 7.98
CA ASP A 117 -19.37 31.23 7.91
C ASP A 117 -19.71 32.73 7.73
N THR A 118 -20.72 33.03 6.90
CA THR A 118 -21.21 34.40 6.72
C THR A 118 -21.76 35.00 8.02
N VAL A 119 -22.50 34.21 8.80
CA VAL A 119 -23.01 34.62 10.11
C VAL A 119 -21.86 34.83 11.09
N ILE A 120 -20.88 33.92 11.15
CA ILE A 120 -19.69 34.03 12.01
C ILE A 120 -18.93 35.33 11.72
N ARG A 121 -18.68 35.65 10.45
CA ARG A 121 -18.03 36.91 10.04
C ARG A 121 -18.83 38.15 10.45
N SER A 122 -20.15 38.09 10.30
CA SER A 122 -21.05 39.19 10.69
C SER A 122 -21.02 39.40 12.20
N VAL A 123 -21.08 38.33 12.99
CA VAL A 123 -20.96 38.37 14.46
C VAL A 123 -19.59 38.89 14.89
N GLN A 124 -18.50 38.48 14.22
CA GLN A 124 -17.16 38.99 14.48
C GLN A 124 -17.06 40.50 14.20
N SER A 125 -17.63 40.98 13.09
CA SER A 125 -17.67 42.41 12.76
C SER A 125 -18.47 43.22 13.78
N LEU A 126 -19.58 42.68 14.27
CA LEU A 126 -20.38 43.31 15.32
C LEU A 126 -19.62 43.33 16.65
N LYS A 127 -18.98 42.23 17.06
CA LYS A 127 -18.14 42.16 18.27
C LYS A 127 -17.05 43.24 18.23
N CYS A 128 -16.31 43.28 17.12
CA CYS A 128 -15.28 44.28 16.83
C CYS A 128 -15.80 45.73 16.96
N SER A 129 -16.96 46.00 16.36
CA SER A 129 -17.59 47.32 16.42
C SER A 129 -17.97 47.72 17.84
N VAL A 130 -18.50 46.77 18.63
CA VAL A 130 -18.87 47.00 20.04
C VAL A 130 -17.64 47.25 20.92
N GLU A 131 -16.56 46.47 20.76
CA GLU A 131 -15.32 46.64 21.51
C GLU A 131 -14.70 48.02 21.27
N ARG A 132 -14.72 48.50 20.02
CA ARG A 132 -14.24 49.85 19.67
C ARG A 132 -15.04 50.96 20.37
N LEU A 133 -16.36 50.78 20.49
CA LEU A 133 -17.24 51.74 21.19
C LEU A 133 -17.00 51.75 22.70
N ILE A 134 -16.79 50.58 23.32
CA ILE A 134 -16.56 50.47 24.76
C ILE A 134 -15.22 51.12 25.16
N ASN A 135 -14.17 50.89 24.38
CA ASN A 135 -12.82 51.34 24.74
C ASN A 135 -12.53 52.80 24.36
N ASN A 136 -13.49 53.53 23.77
CA ASN A 136 -13.29 54.90 23.23
C ASN A 136 -12.03 55.02 22.34
N SER A 137 -11.64 53.92 21.68
CA SER A 137 -10.40 53.84 20.90
C SER A 137 -10.66 54.34 19.48
N SER A 138 -9.97 55.41 19.09
CA SER A 138 -10.14 56.05 17.77
C SER A 138 -9.29 55.43 16.66
N ASP A 139 -8.30 54.60 16.98
CA ASP A 139 -7.54 53.81 16.01
C ASP A 139 -6.56 52.89 16.78
N VAL A 140 -6.08 51.83 16.12
CA VAL A 140 -4.86 51.02 16.40
C VAL A 140 -5.02 49.60 16.99
N ASP A 141 -6.03 49.24 17.79
CA ASP A 141 -6.22 47.82 18.16
C ASP A 141 -7.11 47.14 17.12
N GLY A 142 -6.49 46.44 16.16
CA GLY A 142 -7.24 45.69 15.15
C GLY A 142 -8.06 44.55 15.79
N CYS A 143 -9.12 44.13 15.11
CA CYS A 143 -10.07 43.17 15.70
C CYS A 143 -9.62 41.71 15.58
N CYS A 144 -9.90 40.94 16.62
CA CYS A 144 -9.57 39.52 16.69
C CYS A 144 -10.72 38.61 16.25
N PRO A 145 -10.42 37.36 15.84
CA PRO A 145 -11.45 36.36 15.61
C PRO A 145 -12.30 36.08 16.85
N LEU A 146 -13.47 35.43 16.66
CA LEU A 146 -14.29 34.98 17.79
C LEU A 146 -13.51 33.96 18.64
N GLU A 147 -13.68 34.03 19.96
CA GLU A 147 -12.91 33.24 20.95
C GLU A 147 -11.40 33.58 21.03
N TRP A 148 -10.96 34.69 20.42
CA TRP A 148 -9.62 35.22 20.60
C TRP A 148 -9.67 36.51 21.41
N ASP A 149 -8.69 36.67 22.29
CA ASP A 149 -8.54 37.84 23.15
C ASP A 149 -7.54 38.83 22.53
N THR A 150 -7.81 40.13 22.67
CA THR A 150 -6.97 41.23 22.18
C THR A 150 -6.00 41.69 23.26
N PHE A 151 -4.72 41.82 22.93
CA PHE A 151 -3.74 42.52 23.77
C PHE A 151 -2.54 43.02 22.97
N GLY A 152 -2.17 44.29 23.15
CA GLY A 152 -0.94 44.86 22.58
C GLY A 152 -0.85 44.73 21.06
N GLY A 153 -1.95 44.95 20.33
CA GLY A 153 -1.98 44.80 18.87
C GLY A 153 -1.92 43.35 18.36
N SER A 154 -2.08 42.35 19.23
CA SER A 154 -2.15 40.92 18.88
C SER A 154 -3.42 40.25 19.38
N CYS A 155 -3.74 39.12 18.79
CA CYS A 155 -4.83 38.21 19.15
C CYS A 155 -4.26 36.93 19.75
N TYR A 156 -4.87 36.44 20.83
CA TYR A 156 -4.44 35.23 21.53
C TYR A 156 -5.59 34.23 21.61
N PHE A 157 -5.30 32.97 21.32
CA PHE A 157 -6.25 31.86 21.46
C PHE A 157 -5.74 30.85 22.46
N TYR A 158 -6.47 30.69 23.56
CA TYR A 158 -6.21 29.67 24.57
C TYR A 158 -7.03 28.43 24.22
N SER A 159 -6.36 27.37 23.77
CA SER A 159 -7.07 26.19 23.32
C SER A 159 -7.80 25.49 24.47
N LYS A 160 -8.95 24.88 24.16
CA LYS A 160 -9.71 23.99 25.06
C LYS A 160 -9.38 22.51 24.82
N MET A 161 -8.52 22.22 23.85
CA MET A 161 -8.17 20.87 23.40
C MET A 161 -6.69 20.59 23.56
N SER A 162 -6.33 19.34 23.83
CA SER A 162 -4.94 18.94 24.07
C SER A 162 -4.31 18.25 22.85
N LEU A 163 -3.20 18.81 22.36
CA LEU A 163 -2.44 18.33 21.20
C LEU A 163 -0.96 18.15 21.55
N THR A 164 -0.25 17.37 20.72
CA THR A 164 1.23 17.37 20.74
C THR A 164 1.74 18.72 20.24
N TRP A 165 2.98 19.07 20.57
CA TRP A 165 3.52 20.39 20.21
C TRP A 165 3.46 20.64 18.69
N HIS A 166 3.87 19.68 17.87
CA HIS A 166 3.82 19.79 16.40
C HIS A 166 2.39 19.94 15.88
N ARG A 167 1.43 19.20 16.45
CA ARG A 167 0.02 19.31 16.05
C ARG A 167 -0.59 20.64 16.49
N ALA A 168 -0.18 21.18 17.63
CA ALA A 168 -0.58 22.50 18.08
C ALA A 168 -0.02 23.61 17.17
N ARG A 169 1.26 23.51 16.77
CA ARG A 169 1.88 24.38 15.76
C ARG A 169 1.10 24.37 14.45
N ASP A 170 0.83 23.18 13.92
CA ASP A 170 0.12 23.03 12.65
C ASP A 170 -1.32 23.56 12.75
N TRP A 171 -1.97 23.40 13.90
CA TRP A 171 -3.30 23.97 14.17
C TRP A 171 -3.25 25.51 14.18
N CYS A 172 -2.28 26.13 14.85
CA CYS A 172 -2.15 27.59 14.83
C CYS A 172 -1.91 28.08 13.39
N ASN A 173 -1.02 27.42 12.65
CA ASN A 173 -0.73 27.75 11.25
C ASN A 173 -1.98 27.66 10.36
N SER A 174 -2.84 26.67 10.57
CA SER A 174 -4.10 26.54 9.81
C SER A 174 -5.15 27.61 10.15
N HIS A 175 -4.90 28.46 11.15
CA HIS A 175 -5.78 29.57 11.57
C HIS A 175 -5.12 30.94 11.35
N ASP A 176 -4.19 31.04 10.39
CA ASP A 176 -3.42 32.26 10.07
C ASP A 176 -2.75 32.86 11.31
N SER A 177 -2.17 31.98 12.13
CA SER A 177 -1.52 32.31 13.40
C SER A 177 -0.30 31.42 13.61
N HIS A 178 0.43 31.62 14.69
CA HIS A 178 1.54 30.74 15.10
C HIS A 178 1.38 30.39 16.59
N LEU A 179 2.10 29.38 17.08
CA LEU A 179 2.21 29.19 18.53
C LEU A 179 2.79 30.47 19.17
N LEU A 180 2.35 30.76 20.39
CA LEU A 180 2.69 31.97 21.13
C LEU A 180 4.20 32.26 21.15
N ILE A 181 4.58 33.48 20.80
CA ILE A 181 5.94 34.01 20.93
C ILE A 181 5.91 35.09 22.00
N LEU A 182 6.76 34.98 23.02
CA LEU A 182 6.80 35.95 24.11
C LEU A 182 7.98 36.90 23.92
N SER A 183 7.67 38.17 23.65
CA SER A 183 8.62 39.20 23.22
C SER A 183 8.84 40.32 24.23
N SER A 184 7.96 40.46 25.23
CA SER A 184 8.05 41.52 26.24
C SER A 184 7.53 41.10 27.61
N ASP A 185 7.97 41.80 28.66
CA ASP A 185 7.51 41.54 30.04
C ASP A 185 5.99 41.76 30.18
N LYS A 186 5.44 42.77 29.51
CA LYS A 186 3.99 43.06 29.52
C LYS A 186 3.17 41.94 28.90
N GLU A 187 3.65 41.40 27.80
CA GLU A 187 3.03 40.26 27.12
C GLU A 187 3.08 39.00 27.99
N TRP A 188 4.20 38.77 28.66
CA TRP A 188 4.34 37.68 29.62
C TRP A 188 3.31 37.78 30.76
N ASP A 189 3.20 38.95 31.39
CA ASP A 189 2.28 39.17 32.50
C ASP A 189 0.82 38.98 32.06
N TYR A 190 0.47 39.49 30.89
CA TYR A 190 -0.85 39.29 30.29
C TYR A 190 -1.17 37.82 30.07
N VAL A 191 -0.27 37.07 29.41
CA VAL A 191 -0.48 35.65 29.11
C VAL A 191 -0.60 34.82 30.38
N VAL A 192 0.28 35.03 31.36
CA VAL A 192 0.26 34.29 32.62
C VAL A 192 -1.05 34.53 33.39
N GLN A 193 -1.54 35.76 33.40
CA GLN A 193 -2.80 36.11 34.05
C GLN A 193 -4.00 35.38 33.39
N HIS A 194 -4.03 35.32 32.06
CA HIS A 194 -5.13 34.72 31.29
C HIS A 194 -5.02 33.20 31.13
N ALA A 195 -3.84 32.63 31.31
CA ALA A 195 -3.65 31.18 31.34
C ALA A 195 -4.31 30.53 32.56
N HIS A 196 -4.69 31.29 33.59
CA HIS A 196 -5.37 30.81 34.81
C HIS A 196 -4.69 29.59 35.46
N GLY A 197 -3.36 29.53 35.41
CA GLY A 197 -2.56 28.42 35.94
C GLY A 197 -2.66 27.12 35.13
N GLY A 198 -3.14 27.17 33.89
CA GLY A 198 -3.11 26.03 32.98
C GLY A 198 -1.74 25.75 32.40
N PHE A 199 -1.61 24.57 31.78
CA PHE A 199 -0.41 24.14 31.08
C PHE A 199 -0.63 24.29 29.58
N TYR A 200 0.25 25.06 28.93
CA TYR A 200 0.07 25.41 27.53
C TYR A 200 1.37 25.29 26.73
N TRP A 201 1.34 24.55 25.63
CA TRP A 201 2.38 24.67 24.62
C TRP A 201 2.47 26.10 24.12
N ILE A 202 3.70 26.57 24.01
CA ILE A 202 4.06 27.85 23.40
C ILE A 202 5.02 27.60 22.24
N GLY A 203 5.32 28.63 21.47
CA GLY A 203 6.10 28.52 20.25
C GLY A 203 7.60 28.48 20.46
N LEU A 204 8.09 27.86 21.54
CA LEU A 204 9.52 27.78 21.88
C LEU A 204 9.97 26.32 21.88
N THR A 205 11.07 26.02 21.19
CA THR A 205 11.63 24.67 21.02
C THR A 205 13.14 24.73 20.83
N ASP A 206 13.85 23.65 21.17
CA ASP A 206 15.26 23.42 20.85
C ASP A 206 15.49 22.12 20.06
N GLU A 207 14.49 21.64 19.29
CA GLU A 207 14.64 20.49 18.36
C GLU A 207 15.82 20.65 17.37
N ASP A 208 16.19 21.90 17.05
CA ASP A 208 17.31 22.25 16.16
C ASP A 208 18.66 22.43 16.92
N GLY A 209 18.71 22.12 18.22
CA GLY A 209 19.89 22.13 19.09
C GLY A 209 20.12 23.43 19.89
N GLU A 210 19.39 24.50 19.58
CA GLU A 210 19.36 25.74 20.36
C GLU A 210 17.91 26.22 20.51
N TRP A 211 17.58 26.84 21.64
CA TRP A 211 16.24 27.37 21.87
C TRP A 211 15.91 28.48 20.88
N GLU A 212 14.80 28.31 20.17
CA GLU A 212 14.28 29.28 19.21
C GLU A 212 12.76 29.33 19.21
N TRP A 213 12.24 30.49 18.83
CA TRP A 213 10.82 30.67 18.60
C TRP A 213 10.40 30.07 17.25
N VAL A 214 9.12 29.72 17.08
CA VAL A 214 8.56 29.16 15.83
C VAL A 214 8.74 30.08 14.60
N ASN A 215 9.08 31.35 14.78
CA ASN A 215 9.46 32.27 13.71
C ASN A 215 10.99 32.27 13.41
N LYS A 216 11.73 31.28 13.92
CA LYS A 216 13.19 31.14 13.80
C LYS A 216 13.99 32.28 14.45
N THR A 217 13.40 32.99 15.42
CA THR A 217 14.15 33.95 16.24
C THR A 217 14.85 33.20 17.38
N PRO A 218 16.18 33.30 17.52
CA PRO A 218 16.90 32.67 18.63
C PRO A 218 16.41 33.20 19.99
N TYR A 219 16.33 32.31 20.98
CA TYR A 219 15.97 32.63 22.34
C TYR A 219 17.17 32.47 23.27
N VAL A 220 17.48 33.53 24.01
CA VAL A 220 18.49 33.49 25.06
C VAL A 220 17.81 33.15 26.38
N ILE A 221 18.25 32.08 27.05
CA ILE A 221 17.68 31.61 28.32
C ILE A 221 17.71 32.72 29.39
N ASP A 222 16.54 33.17 29.80
CA ASP A 222 16.35 34.02 30.98
C ASP A 222 15.88 33.17 32.17
N ARG A 223 16.78 32.87 33.11
CA ARG A 223 16.50 32.01 34.28
C ARG A 223 15.33 32.48 35.15
N ARG A 224 14.89 33.75 35.05
CA ARG A 224 13.69 34.25 35.76
C ARG A 224 12.40 33.71 35.15
N ARG A 225 12.42 33.39 33.85
CA ARG A 225 11.28 32.91 33.07
C ARG A 225 11.11 31.40 33.14
N TRP A 226 12.13 30.64 33.53
CA TRP A 226 12.08 29.17 33.66
C TRP A 226 11.82 28.70 35.09
N LYS A 227 11.20 27.53 35.23
CA LYS A 227 11.10 26.83 36.52
C LYS A 227 12.51 26.59 37.08
N PRO A 228 12.69 26.57 38.41
CA PRO A 228 13.98 26.24 38.99
C PRO A 228 14.37 24.83 38.55
N GLY A 229 15.55 24.69 37.95
CA GLY A 229 16.02 23.44 37.36
C GLY A 229 15.91 23.37 35.84
N GLN A 230 15.04 24.19 35.23
CA GLN A 230 14.74 24.10 33.79
C GLN A 230 15.50 25.10 32.90
N PRO A 231 15.71 24.78 31.61
CA PRO A 231 15.46 23.46 30.99
C PRO A 231 16.46 22.39 31.45
N ASP A 232 16.02 21.13 31.53
CA ASP A 232 16.81 19.98 32.03
C ASP A 232 16.97 18.83 31.02
N SER A 233 16.33 18.90 29.85
CA SER A 233 16.43 17.92 28.76
C SER A 233 16.25 16.49 29.27
N TRP A 234 15.24 16.28 30.13
CA TRP A 234 15.05 15.00 30.80
C TRP A 234 14.78 13.86 29.81
N THR A 235 15.52 12.75 29.92
CA THR A 235 15.38 11.58 29.01
C THR A 235 14.67 10.38 29.63
N HIS A 236 14.38 10.42 30.93
CA HIS A 236 13.83 9.27 31.66
C HIS A 236 12.30 9.35 31.87
N HIS A 237 11.59 10.12 31.05
CA HIS A 237 10.12 10.25 31.09
C HIS A 237 9.35 9.01 30.61
N GLY A 238 10.00 8.07 29.90
CA GLY A 238 9.35 6.85 29.41
C GLY A 238 8.34 7.07 28.28
N LEU A 239 8.44 8.19 27.56
CA LEU A 239 7.53 8.58 26.46
C LEU A 239 8.06 8.24 25.07
N GLY A 240 9.22 7.59 25.00
CA GLY A 240 9.90 7.26 23.74
C GLY A 240 11.38 7.65 23.78
N PRO A 241 12.08 7.51 22.64
CA PRO A 241 13.40 8.08 22.47
C PRO A 241 13.34 9.62 22.36
N GLY A 242 14.43 10.29 22.74
CA GLY A 242 14.53 11.75 22.76
C GLY A 242 14.47 12.31 24.18
N ASP A 243 14.80 13.58 24.28
CA ASP A 243 14.73 14.44 25.46
C ASP A 243 13.53 15.41 25.35
N GLU A 244 13.56 16.47 26.14
CA GLU A 244 12.48 17.44 26.29
C GLU A 244 12.74 18.67 25.44
N ASP A 245 12.32 18.65 24.17
CA ASP A 245 12.71 19.71 23.22
C ASP A 245 11.68 20.83 23.02
N CYS A 246 10.56 20.79 23.75
CA CYS A 246 9.42 21.69 23.55
C CYS A 246 9.04 22.39 24.85
N ALA A 247 9.00 23.72 24.84
CA ALA A 247 8.63 24.48 26.03
C ALA A 247 7.12 24.67 26.14
N HIS A 248 6.65 24.61 27.38
CA HIS A 248 5.30 24.98 27.76
C HIS A 248 5.29 26.00 28.91
N LEU A 249 4.21 26.77 28.98
CA LEU A 249 3.86 27.52 30.17
C LEU A 249 3.39 26.56 31.26
N HIS A 250 3.98 26.66 32.44
CA HIS A 250 3.61 25.90 33.63
C HIS A 250 2.59 26.67 34.47
N HIS A 251 1.94 26.01 35.44
CA HIS A 251 0.88 26.63 36.25
C HIS A 251 1.28 27.90 37.02
N ASP A 252 2.57 28.12 37.27
CA ASP A 252 3.10 29.30 37.96
C ASP A 252 3.59 30.39 36.99
N GLY A 253 3.26 30.25 35.70
CA GLY A 253 3.60 31.21 34.64
C GLY A 253 5.05 31.16 34.16
N ARG A 254 5.82 30.16 34.59
CA ARG A 254 7.20 29.93 34.13
C ARG A 254 7.27 28.81 33.10
N LEU A 255 8.37 28.76 32.37
CA LEU A 255 8.62 27.77 31.35
C LEU A 255 9.15 26.46 31.94
N ASN A 256 8.77 25.38 31.29
CA ASN A 256 9.30 24.04 31.47
C ASN A 256 9.40 23.41 30.08
N ASP A 257 10.52 22.78 29.79
CA ASP A 257 10.72 21.89 28.66
C ASP A 257 10.03 20.56 28.94
N LEU A 258 9.39 19.99 27.93
CA LEU A 258 8.75 18.69 28.04
C LEU A 258 8.84 17.96 26.69
N HIS A 259 8.91 16.64 26.73
CA HIS A 259 8.91 15.83 25.52
C HIS A 259 7.74 16.19 24.57
N CYS A 260 8.04 16.58 23.33
CA CYS A 260 7.12 17.23 22.39
C CYS A 260 5.85 16.41 22.04
N ASN A 261 5.90 15.09 22.21
CA ASN A 261 4.75 14.19 22.00
C ASN A 261 3.75 14.20 23.17
N SER A 262 4.05 14.90 24.27
CA SER A 262 3.09 15.12 25.34
C SER A 262 1.88 15.92 24.85
N ARG A 263 0.69 15.60 25.35
CA ARG A 263 -0.55 16.27 24.93
C ARG A 263 -0.98 17.26 25.99
N MET A 264 -1.03 18.53 25.63
CA MET A 264 -1.58 19.58 26.49
C MET A 264 -2.24 20.67 25.64
N ASN A 265 -2.90 21.60 26.31
CA ASN A 265 -3.49 22.77 25.67
C ASN A 265 -2.36 23.63 25.08
N PHE A 266 -2.71 24.62 24.26
CA PHE A 266 -1.72 25.44 23.56
C PHE A 266 -2.26 26.85 23.36
N ILE A 267 -1.35 27.81 23.20
CA ILE A 267 -1.70 29.20 22.93
C ILE A 267 -1.24 29.56 21.53
N CYS A 268 -2.17 30.04 20.70
CA CYS A 268 -1.84 30.64 19.41
C CYS A 268 -1.83 32.16 19.51
N GLN A 269 -1.04 32.80 18.66
CA GLN A 269 -0.91 34.24 18.53
C GLN A 269 -0.94 34.65 17.06
N ARG A 270 -1.60 35.76 16.76
CA ARG A 270 -1.52 36.45 15.47
C ARG A 270 -1.58 37.95 15.67
N HIS A 271 -0.93 38.71 14.79
CA HIS A 271 -1.06 40.16 14.82
C HIS A 271 -2.48 40.57 14.43
N THR A 272 -2.96 41.64 15.04
CA THR A 272 -4.21 42.26 14.63
C THR A 272 -4.04 42.79 13.20
N GLY A 273 -5.07 42.59 12.36
CA GLY A 273 -4.97 42.89 10.94
C GLY A 273 -4.98 44.39 10.67
N ILE A 274 -3.83 45.05 10.75
CA ILE A 274 -3.55 46.30 10.03
C ILE A 274 -2.56 45.95 8.93
N LYS A 275 -3.07 45.74 7.71
CA LYS A 275 -2.21 45.86 6.52
C LYS A 275 -1.90 47.35 6.38
N ILE A 276 -0.72 47.77 6.84
CA ILE A 276 -0.13 49.05 6.46
C ILE A 276 0.38 48.91 5.03
#